data_AF-A0AAD9D6H1-F1
#
_entry.id   AF-A0AAD9D6H1-F1
#
_cell.length_a   1.000
_cell.length_b   1.000
_cell.length_c   1.000
_cell.angle_alpha   90.00
_cell.angle_beta   90.00
_cell.angle_gamma   90.00
#
_symmetry.space_group_name_H-M   'P 1'
#
loop_
_entity.id
_entity.type
_entity.pdbx_description
1 polymer ?
#
loop_
_entity_poly.entity_id
_entity_poly.type
_entity_poly.pdbx_seq_one_letter_code
_entity_poly.pdbx_strand_id
1 'polypeptide(L)'
;MLSFGTWFGTVFYTTFVAGITMFKNLPRRTFGSLQSKLFPLYFKLCTGMIALQILTLTAMPDVLSKTSEVSLLVAFFATLLNLLYLEPTSTQVMFDRYKLEDDGKRDSDEYKSLAKSFGKFHGISSLTNLIAFCGGIVHAVRLASKLAA
;
A
#
# COMPACT_ATOMS: atom_id res chain seq x y z
N MET A 1 13.34 -14.75 -4.06
CA MET A 1 13.08 -14.10 -5.37
C MET A 1 11.60 -14.06 -5.69
N LEU A 2 10.87 -15.18 -5.56
CA LEU A 2 9.42 -15.22 -5.81
C LEU A 2 8.65 -14.26 -4.89
N SER A 3 8.89 -14.30 -3.58
CA SER A 3 8.31 -13.36 -2.60
C SER A 3 8.56 -11.89 -2.98
N PHE A 4 9.80 -11.54 -3.32
CA PHE A 4 10.12 -10.20 -3.80
C PHE A 4 9.38 -9.83 -5.09
N GLY A 5 9.43 -10.69 -6.11
CA GLY A 5 8.77 -10.45 -7.39
C GLY A 5 7.26 -10.30 -7.27
N THR A 6 6.62 -11.14 -6.44
CA THR A 6 5.20 -11.03 -6.12
C THR A 6 4.90 -9.71 -5.43
N TRP A 7 5.59 -9.38 -4.34
CA TRP A 7 5.37 -8.10 -3.63
C TRP A 7 5.60 -6.89 -4.54
N PHE A 8 6.78 -6.79 -5.15
CA PHE A 8 7.18 -5.63 -5.95
C PHE A 8 6.29 -5.47 -7.19
N GLY A 9 5.99 -6.57 -7.88
CA GLY A 9 5.09 -6.57 -9.03
C GLY A 9 3.66 -6.21 -8.66
N THR A 10 3.15 -6.71 -7.53
CA THR A 10 1.82 -6.34 -7.01
C THR A 10 1.75 -4.85 -6.69
N VAL A 11 2.73 -4.29 -5.97
CA VAL A 11 2.76 -2.85 -5.67
C VAL A 11 2.78 -2.02 -6.95
N PHE A 12 3.65 -2.36 -7.90
CA PHE A 12 3.75 -1.65 -9.17
C PHE A 12 2.43 -1.67 -9.95
N TYR A 13 1.91 -2.87 -10.21
CA TYR A 13 0.70 -3.03 -11.02
C TYR A 13 -0.51 -2.38 -10.35
N THR A 14 -0.72 -2.60 -9.05
CA THR A 14 -1.86 -2.02 -8.34
C THR A 14 -1.77 -0.50 -8.26
N THR A 15 -0.59 0.07 -7.98
CA THR A 15 -0.43 1.51 -7.79
C THR A 15 -0.50 2.27 -9.11
N PHE A 16 0.28 1.85 -10.10
CA PHE A 16 0.51 2.64 -11.32
C PHE A 16 -0.38 2.23 -12.49
N VAL A 17 -0.93 1.02 -12.49
CA VAL A 17 -1.75 0.51 -13.61
C VAL A 17 -3.20 0.38 -13.19
N ALA A 18 -3.52 -0.57 -12.30
CA ALA A 18 -4.89 -0.90 -11.95
C ALA A 18 -5.58 0.26 -11.20
N GLY A 19 -4.91 0.85 -10.20
CA GLY A 19 -5.46 1.94 -9.39
C GLY A 19 -5.80 3.18 -10.22
N ILE A 20 -4.86 3.64 -11.05
CA ILE A 20 -5.06 4.81 -11.93
C ILE A 20 -6.15 4.51 -12.97
N THR A 21 -6.13 3.32 -13.58
CA THR A 21 -7.14 2.92 -14.55
C THR A 21 -8.53 2.91 -13.92
N MET A 22 -8.70 2.29 -12.76
CA MET A 22 -9.99 2.24 -12.08
C MET A 22 -10.46 3.63 -11.63
N PHE A 23 -9.55 4.47 -11.10
CA PHE A 23 -9.89 5.83 -10.68
C PHE A 23 -10.40 6.69 -11.84
N LYS A 24 -9.80 6.55 -13.03
CA LYS A 24 -10.18 7.34 -14.22
C LYS A 24 -11.44 6.84 -14.91
N ASN A 25 -11.79 5.56 -14.78
CA ASN A 25 -12.82 4.91 -15.61
C ASN A 25 -14.05 4.42 -14.84
N LEU A 26 -14.04 4.44 -13.51
CA LEU A 26 -15.20 4.02 -12.69
C LEU A 26 -15.85 5.21 -11.99
N PRO A 27 -17.18 5.19 -11.79
CA PRO A 27 -17.83 6.13 -10.88
C PRO A 27 -17.20 6.08 -9.49
N ARG A 28 -17.04 7.24 -8.84
CA ARG A 28 -16.31 7.38 -7.56
C ARG A 28 -16.74 6.35 -6.49
N ARG A 29 -18.05 6.11 -6.35
CA ARG A 29 -18.57 5.14 -5.37
C ARG A 29 -18.29 3.69 -5.75
N THR A 30 -18.37 3.35 -7.03
CA THR A 30 -18.00 2.04 -7.55
C THR A 30 -16.52 1.76 -7.33
N PHE A 31 -15.66 2.73 -7.66
CA PHE A 31 -14.23 2.69 -7.40
C PHE A 31 -13.92 2.47 -5.91
N GLY A 32 -14.49 3.31 -5.03
CA GLY A 32 -14.26 3.22 -3.59
C GLY A 32 -14.73 1.90 -2.99
N SER A 33 -15.92 1.44 -3.38
CA SER A 33 -16.45 0.13 -2.94
C SER A 33 -15.56 -1.03 -3.37
N LEU A 34 -15.09 -1.03 -4.63
CA LEU A 34 -14.16 -2.05 -5.11
C LEU A 34 -12.81 -1.99 -4.36
N GLN A 35 -12.23 -0.79 -4.18
CA GLN A 35 -10.97 -0.61 -3.45
C GLN A 35 -11.06 -1.10 -2.01
N SER A 36 -12.18 -0.84 -1.31
CA SER A 36 -12.38 -1.27 0.08
C SER A 36 -12.29 -2.79 0.26
N LYS A 37 -12.54 -3.57 -0.80
CA LYS A 37 -12.39 -5.03 -0.80
C LYS A 37 -11.01 -5.48 -1.24
N LEU A 38 -10.40 -4.77 -2.18
CA LEU A 38 -9.09 -5.11 -2.73
C LEU A 38 -7.94 -4.76 -1.78
N PHE A 39 -7.98 -3.60 -1.13
CA PHE A 39 -6.85 -3.11 -0.35
C PHE A 39 -6.49 -3.96 0.88
N PRO A 40 -7.44 -4.50 1.66
CA PRO A 40 -7.10 -5.43 2.74
C PRO A 40 -6.37 -6.68 2.22
N LEU A 41 -6.76 -7.21 1.05
CA LEU A 41 -6.10 -8.36 0.43
C LEU A 41 -4.71 -7.99 -0.11
N TYR A 42 -4.61 -6.84 -0.77
CA TYR A 42 -3.37 -6.28 -1.27
C TYR A 42 -2.32 -6.09 -0.15
N PHE A 43 -2.69 -5.42 0.95
CA PHE A 43 -1.76 -5.15 2.04
C PHE A 43 -1.41 -6.42 2.84
N LYS A 44 -2.33 -7.39 2.97
CA LYS A 44 -2.01 -8.72 3.53
C LYS A 44 -0.97 -9.45 2.68
N LEU A 45 -1.20 -9.52 1.37
CA LEU A 45 -0.27 -10.16 0.43
C LEU A 45 1.10 -9.49 0.49
N CYS A 46 1.16 -8.16 0.38
CA CYS A 46 2.41 -7.41 0.44
C CYS A 46 3.15 -7.64 1.76
N THR A 47 2.46 -7.51 2.90
CA THR A 47 3.06 -7.73 4.23
C THR A 47 3.62 -9.15 4.36
N GLY A 48 2.86 -10.16 3.96
CA GLY A 48 3.29 -11.56 4.01
C GLY A 48 4.48 -11.84 3.10
N MET A 49 4.49 -11.28 1.89
CA MET A 49 5.59 -11.47 0.94
C MET A 49 6.87 -10.75 1.38
N ILE A 50 6.77 -9.56 1.98
CA ILE A 50 7.94 -8.87 2.56
C ILE A 50 8.48 -9.69 3.75
N ALA A 51 7.62 -10.17 4.64
CA ALA A 51 8.02 -11.00 5.77
C ALA A 51 8.76 -12.27 5.31
N LEU A 52 8.19 -12.97 4.31
CA LEU A 52 8.82 -14.14 3.70
C LEU A 52 10.18 -13.79 3.07
N GLN A 53 10.32 -12.63 2.43
CA GLN A 53 11.58 -12.17 1.87
C GLN A 53 12.62 -11.91 2.98
N ILE A 54 12.24 -11.27 4.09
CA ILE A 54 13.13 -11.04 5.24
C ILE A 54 13.60 -12.39 5.81
N LEU A 55 12.68 -13.31 6.09
CA LEU A 55 12.99 -14.65 6.62
C LEU A 55 13.94 -15.43 5.69
N THR A 56 13.69 -15.38 4.39
CA THR A 56 14.54 -16.06 3.39
C THR A 56 15.95 -15.49 3.39
N LEU A 57 16.09 -14.16 3.43
CA LEU A 57 17.40 -13.50 3.38
C LEU A 57 18.18 -13.63 4.70
N THR A 58 17.50 -13.76 5.84
CA THR A 58 18.19 -14.09 7.10
C THR A 58 18.84 -15.47 7.09
N ALA A 59 18.32 -16.40 6.27
CA ALA A 59 18.95 -17.71 6.05
C ALA A 59 20.07 -17.68 4.99
N MET A 60 20.29 -16.54 4.31
CA MET A 60 21.28 -16.35 3.25
C MET A 60 22.08 -15.05 3.47
N PRO A 61 22.87 -14.95 4.56
CA PRO A 61 23.49 -13.69 4.99
C PRO A 61 24.45 -13.08 3.95
N ASP A 62 25.11 -13.90 3.13
CA ASP A 62 26.06 -13.43 2.10
C ASP A 62 25.40 -12.61 0.99
N VAL A 63 24.08 -12.78 0.82
CA VAL A 63 23.25 -12.10 -0.18
C VAL A 63 22.69 -10.78 0.36
N LEU A 64 22.49 -10.66 1.68
CA LEU A 64 21.79 -9.54 2.30
C LEU A 64 22.76 -8.41 2.68
N SER A 65 22.72 -7.30 1.93
CA SER A 65 23.38 -6.08 2.38
C SER A 65 22.62 -5.41 3.53
N LYS A 66 23.32 -4.72 4.43
CA LYS A 66 22.67 -3.98 5.54
C LYS A 66 21.66 -2.95 5.03
N THR A 67 21.95 -2.30 3.89
CA THR A 67 21.02 -1.38 3.22
C THR A 67 19.74 -2.08 2.80
N SER A 68 19.83 -3.28 2.20
CA SER A 68 18.65 -4.08 1.82
C SER A 68 17.82 -4.49 3.03
N GLU A 69 18.47 -4.89 4.13
CA GLU A 69 17.78 -5.26 5.37
C GLU A 69 16.94 -4.09 5.90
N VAL A 70 17.55 -2.90 6.02
CA VAL A 70 16.85 -1.69 6.48
C VAL A 70 15.73 -1.31 5.52
N SER A 71 15.94 -1.35 4.20
CA SER A 71 14.91 -1.05 3.21
C SER A 71 13.71 -2.00 3.31
N LEU A 72 13.95 -3.29 3.51
CA LEU A 72 12.88 -4.28 3.68
C LEU A 72 12.12 -4.11 5.00
N LEU A 73 12.81 -3.79 6.10
CA LEU A 73 12.16 -3.52 7.38
C LEU A 73 11.28 -2.26 7.31
N VAL A 74 11.77 -1.18 6.71
CA VAL A 74 10.98 0.03 6.48
C VAL A 74 9.75 -0.27 5.64
N ALA A 75 9.92 -1.02 4.54
CA ALA A 75 8.81 -1.44 3.69
C ALA A 75 7.80 -2.32 4.45
N PHE A 76 8.28 -3.25 5.29
CA PHE A 76 7.44 -4.12 6.09
C PHE A 76 6.55 -3.31 7.05
N PHE A 77 7.14 -2.45 7.87
CA PHE A 77 6.37 -1.65 8.83
C PHE A 77 5.47 -0.62 8.17
N ALA A 78 5.88 -0.02 7.04
CA ALA A 78 5.02 0.86 6.26
C ALA A 78 3.79 0.12 5.69
N THR A 79 3.99 -1.10 5.19
CA THR A 79 2.90 -1.94 4.65
C THR A 79 1.99 -2.44 5.77
N LEU A 80 2.56 -2.80 6.93
CA LEU A 80 1.82 -3.24 8.11
C LEU A 80 0.98 -2.09 8.71
N LEU A 81 1.54 -0.88 8.77
CA LEU A 81 0.82 0.32 9.20
C LEU A 81 -0.37 0.62 8.28
N ASN A 82 -0.21 0.41 6.97
CA ASN A 82 -1.34 0.48 6.04
C ASN A 82 -2.39 -0.56 6.36
N LEU A 83 -1.98 -1.83 6.46
CA LEU A 83 -2.88 -2.95 6.69
C LEU A 83 -3.72 -2.79 7.95
N LEU A 84 -3.08 -2.39 9.06
CA LEU A 84 -3.69 -2.43 10.38
C LEU A 84 -4.41 -1.13 10.75
N TYR A 85 -4.03 0.00 10.15
CA TYR A 85 -4.52 1.31 10.61
C TYR A 85 -4.93 2.25 9.50
N LEU A 86 -4.02 2.62 8.58
CA LEU A 86 -4.30 3.71 7.64
C LEU A 86 -5.41 3.35 6.64
N GLU A 87 -5.37 2.13 6.09
CA GLU A 87 -6.35 1.69 5.10
C GLU A 87 -7.73 1.46 5.74
N PRO A 88 -7.89 0.70 6.84
CA PRO A 88 -9.19 0.54 7.49
C PRO A 88 -9.82 1.87 7.88
N THR A 89 -9.01 2.79 8.41
CA THR A 89 -9.48 4.13 8.81
C THR A 89 -9.91 4.96 7.60
N SER A 90 -9.10 4.98 6.53
CA SER A 90 -9.44 5.69 5.30
C SER A 90 -10.72 5.17 4.66
N THR A 91 -10.88 3.84 4.63
CA THR A 91 -12.06 3.15 4.09
C THR A 91 -13.31 3.44 4.93
N GLN A 92 -13.20 3.45 6.26
CA GLN A 92 -14.32 3.82 7.13
C GLN A 92 -14.78 5.25 6.89
N VAL A 93 -13.85 6.23 6.89
CA VAL A 93 -14.18 7.64 6.64
C VAL A 93 -14.80 7.85 5.25
N MET A 94 -14.37 7.08 4.25
CA MET A 94 -15.00 7.10 2.92
C MET A 94 -16.47 6.65 2.97
N PHE A 95 -16.77 5.56 3.67
CA PHE A 95 -18.15 5.07 3.80
C PHE A 95 -19.03 6.01 4.62
N ASP A 96 -18.51 6.63 5.66
CA ASP A 96 -19.28 7.62 6.44
C ASP A 96 -19.64 8.85 5.60
N ARG A 97 -18.75 9.26 4.68
CA ARG A 97 -19.09 10.28 3.68
C ARG A 97 -20.17 9.84 2.71
N TYR A 98 -20.19 8.57 2.30
CA TYR A 98 -21.24 8.06 1.43
C TYR A 98 -22.61 8.08 2.13
N LYS A 99 -22.67 7.72 3.42
CA LYS A 99 -23.90 7.82 4.22
C LYS A 99 -24.42 9.25 4.28
N LEU A 100 -23.56 10.23 4.58
CA LEU A 100 -23.97 11.64 4.62
C LEU A 100 -24.44 12.15 3.25
N GLU A 101 -23.83 11.69 2.16
CA GLU A 101 -24.30 12.02 0.82
C GLU A 101 -25.67 11.40 0.52
N ASP A 102 -25.94 10.18 0.99
CA ASP A 102 -27.24 9.51 0.83
C ASP A 102 -28.34 10.20 1.66
N ASP A 103 -27.98 10.77 2.80
CA ASP A 103 -28.84 11.62 3.63
C ASP A 103 -29.03 13.06 3.06
N GLY A 104 -28.42 13.40 1.92
CA GLY A 104 -28.46 14.75 1.36
C GLY A 104 -27.62 15.79 2.10
N LYS A 105 -26.71 15.37 3.00
CA LYS A 105 -25.89 16.25 3.87
C LYS A 105 -24.51 16.56 3.30
N ARG A 106 -24.36 16.58 1.97
CA ARG A 106 -23.07 16.82 1.30
C ARG A 106 -22.44 18.18 1.64
N ASP A 107 -23.26 19.20 1.88
CA ASP A 107 -22.78 20.56 2.17
C ASP A 107 -22.57 20.84 3.66
N SER A 108 -22.85 19.85 4.52
CA SER A 108 -22.66 19.94 5.97
C SER A 108 -21.18 20.09 6.36
N ASP A 109 -20.93 20.72 7.50
CA ASP A 109 -19.57 20.84 8.05
C ASP A 109 -19.00 19.49 8.49
N GLU A 110 -19.87 18.56 8.89
CA GLU A 110 -19.51 17.17 9.16
C GLU A 110 -18.93 16.50 7.91
N TYR A 111 -19.60 16.62 6.76
CA TYR A 111 -19.10 16.07 5.50
C TYR A 111 -17.74 16.67 5.12
N LYS A 112 -17.58 18.00 5.24
CA LYS A 112 -16.31 18.69 4.94
C LYS A 112 -15.18 18.20 5.87
N SER A 113 -15.47 18.00 7.15
CA SER A 113 -14.52 17.47 8.14
C SER A 113 -14.07 16.04 7.78
N LEU A 114 -15.04 15.18 7.42
CA LEU A 114 -14.73 13.82 6.96
C LEU A 114 -13.98 13.82 5.63
N ALA A 115 -14.27 14.74 4.70
CA ALA A 115 -13.54 14.86 3.45
C ALA A 115 -12.06 15.22 3.67
N LYS A 116 -11.78 16.14 4.60
CA LYS A 116 -10.41 16.48 5.03
C LYS A 116 -9.71 15.28 5.68
N SER A 117 -10.43 14.56 6.54
CA SER A 117 -9.92 13.36 7.21
C SER A 117 -9.59 12.25 6.21
N PHE A 118 -10.47 12.01 5.24
CA PHE A 118 -10.25 11.06 4.15
C PHE A 118 -8.97 11.42 3.37
N GLY A 119 -8.85 12.69 2.94
CA GLY A 119 -7.65 13.15 2.22
C GLY A 119 -6.36 12.94 3.00
N LYS A 120 -6.38 13.18 4.32
CA LYS A 120 -5.24 12.93 5.22
C LYS A 120 -4.88 11.44 5.28
N PHE A 121 -5.81 10.57 5.65
CA PHE A 121 -5.51 9.14 5.82
C PHE A 121 -5.15 8.48 4.49
N HIS A 122 -5.88 8.76 3.41
CA HIS A 122 -5.57 8.26 2.08
C HIS A 122 -4.20 8.73 1.58
N GLY A 123 -3.86 10.01 1.80
CA GLY A 123 -2.56 10.57 1.43
C GLY A 123 -1.39 9.92 2.17
N ILE A 124 -1.51 9.75 3.49
CA ILE A 124 -0.49 9.07 4.31
C ILE A 124 -0.36 7.60 3.90
N SER A 125 -1.47 6.91 3.64
CA SER A 125 -1.49 5.54 3.14
C SER A 125 -0.75 5.41 1.81
N SER A 126 -1.03 6.30 0.86
CA SER A 126 -0.36 6.33 -0.45
C SER A 126 1.14 6.62 -0.32
N LEU A 127 1.53 7.58 0.53
CA LEU A 127 2.94 7.93 0.76
C LEU A 127 3.73 6.76 1.36
N THR A 128 3.18 6.10 2.38
CA THR A 128 3.82 4.96 3.02
C THR A 128 3.94 3.76 2.08
N ASN A 129 2.95 3.53 1.22
CA ASN A 129 3.05 2.53 0.14
C ASN A 129 4.15 2.88 -0.88
N LEU A 130 4.31 4.16 -1.23
CA LEU A 130 5.39 4.63 -2.11
C LEU A 130 6.78 4.48 -1.47
N ILE A 131 6.91 4.78 -0.18
CA ILE A 131 8.15 4.56 0.58
C ILE A 131 8.54 3.07 0.54
N ALA A 132 7.57 2.18 0.76
CA ALA A 132 7.80 0.74 0.66
C ALA A 132 8.25 0.33 -0.74
N PHE A 133 7.64 0.87 -1.80
CA PHE A 133 8.04 0.64 -3.18
C PHE A 133 9.47 1.09 -3.47
N CYS A 134 9.85 2.30 -3.03
CA CYS A 134 11.23 2.80 -3.15
C CYS A 134 12.23 1.92 -2.40
N GLY A 135 11.86 1.41 -1.21
CA GLY A 135 12.66 0.41 -0.49
C GLY A 135 12.85 -0.88 -1.31
N GLY A 136 11.81 -1.32 -2.02
CA GLY A 136 11.87 -2.42 -2.97
C GLY A 136 12.85 -2.19 -4.12
N ILE A 137 12.90 -0.98 -4.69
CA ILE A 137 13.88 -0.60 -5.73
C ILE A 137 15.31 -0.70 -5.19
N VAL A 138 15.57 -0.12 -4.01
CA VAL A 138 16.90 -0.18 -3.38
C VAL A 138 17.32 -1.63 -3.15
N HIS A 139 16.40 -2.47 -2.65
CA HIS A 139 16.66 -3.89 -2.47
C HIS A 139 16.96 -4.59 -3.81
N ALA A 140 16.17 -4.34 -4.86
CA ALA A 140 16.35 -4.93 -6.18
C ALA A 140 17.74 -4.62 -6.78
N VAL A 141 18.15 -3.35 -6.74
CA VAL A 141 19.45 -2.92 -7.27
C VAL A 141 20.59 -3.64 -6.57
N ARG A 142 20.57 -3.68 -5.22
CA ARG A 142 21.62 -4.33 -4.43
C ARG A 142 21.70 -5.83 -4.65
N LEU A 143 20.54 -6.47 -4.73
CA LEU A 143 20.41 -7.88 -5.00
C LEU A 143 20.93 -8.24 -6.40
N ALA A 144 20.59 -7.43 -7.42
CA ALA A 144 21.12 -7.61 -8.78
C ALA A 144 22.64 -7.46 -8.83
N SER A 145 23.21 -6.47 -8.12
CA SER A 145 24.68 -6.29 -8.05
C SER A 145 25.40 -7.48 -7.42
N LYS A 146 24.74 -8.22 -6.51
CA LYS A 146 25.31 -9.40 -5.86
C LYS A 146 25.22 -10.67 -6.71
N LEU A 147 24.21 -10.77 -7.57
CA LEU A 147 24.02 -11.91 -8.47
C LEU A 147 24.84 -11.80 -9.76
N ALA A 148 25.24 -10.59 -10.14
CA ALA A 148 26.07 -10.32 -11.32
C ALA A 148 27.58 -10.39 -11.05
N ALA A 149 27.99 -10.66 -9.80
CA ALA A 149 29.37 -10.80 -9.36
C ALA A 149 29.70 -12.27 -9.12
#